data_AF-A0A955VDG5-F1
#
_entry.id   AF-A0A955VDG5-F1
#
_cell.length_a   1.000
_cell.length_b   1.000
_cell.length_c   1.000
_cell.angle_alpha   90.00
_cell.angle_beta   90.00
_cell.angle_gamma   90.00
#
_symmetry.space_group_name_H-M   'P 1'
#
loop_
_entity.id
_entity.type
_entity.pdbx_description
1 polymer ?
#
loop_
_entity_poly.entity_id
_entity_poly.type
_entity_poly.pdbx_seq_one_letter_code
_entity_poly.pdbx_strand_id
1 'polypeptide(L)'
;GDTAGIVALVEKLMGAASATGAAAAPDAGAEAEAGTSGGRARLARLLARLRAWQVQVADGVVDVKGDDGTQLLALDGLSLATRDADDGGLELEVRAAVLRNRAETGKVDVTATFDDAARLVKATGTVSGKDLAHQLSRFTPHVDVQPDSALDLTFAYTSPDPGDDKAPYRLVGSARLSQFTFEYWRVAKTPITDLDAQVDFELAVYRKDYRAVLALTDLRLGEVHLTGEIDVTKRPKEKLKLKTHLAMARQDCGAAARAIPKALIPRLSTLRLSGTMAFDARLTVDLADPYGLELKVTGDLERCEALSLGPGIDLEALKGPFVHVPVEPERGRLDNIRVGRGTREWVDGRDLPELVPTLAWITEDRRYYDHGGVRWDLVARAMKMDLEHERFIYGGSTITQQLVKNLYLDRGKSLARKLEEAFIAWQMERVLSKEEILTIYVNVIEYGPDIYGVKQAARFYFGKKVKELTPLEVAFIMGLKPYPGQGYKQWLTGTVNVWWEKRLGHVLGMLASRTTGFITKEEVDALAPFHPRFRLPDEPMDVGSRRVKAGEDGPANARDRAASERPAADDRDDAG
;
A
#
# COMPACT_ATOMS: atom_id res chain seq x y z
N GLY A 1 -13.08 3.28 -14.85
CA GLY A 1 -14.16 3.55 -13.87
C GLY A 1 -15.25 4.38 -14.50
N ASP A 2 -14.89 5.42 -15.25
CA ASP A 2 -15.86 6.29 -15.90
C ASP A 2 -15.59 6.38 -17.40
N THR A 3 -16.19 5.50 -18.18
CA THR A 3 -16.32 5.64 -19.64
C THR A 3 -17.09 6.90 -20.00
N ALA A 4 -17.96 7.36 -19.08
CA ALA A 4 -18.56 8.68 -19.20
C ALA A 4 -17.52 9.78 -19.03
N GLY A 5 -16.30 9.53 -18.55
CA GLY A 5 -15.22 10.53 -18.50
C GLY A 5 -14.63 10.86 -19.87
N ILE A 6 -14.41 9.87 -20.74
CA ILE A 6 -13.89 10.06 -22.11
C ILE A 6 -15.02 10.47 -23.06
N VAL A 7 -16.19 9.84 -22.94
CA VAL A 7 -17.39 10.28 -23.67
C VAL A 7 -17.80 11.68 -23.22
N ALA A 8 -17.77 11.99 -21.91
CA ALA A 8 -17.98 13.36 -21.46
C ALA A 8 -16.81 14.26 -21.81
N LEU A 9 -15.56 13.80 -21.97
CA LEU A 9 -14.47 14.67 -22.46
C LEU A 9 -14.71 15.04 -23.92
N VAL A 10 -15.09 14.09 -24.77
CA VAL A 10 -15.47 14.34 -26.17
C VAL A 10 -16.75 15.20 -26.23
N GLU A 11 -17.79 14.90 -25.44
CA GLU A 11 -18.99 15.73 -25.32
C GLU A 11 -18.68 17.11 -24.69
N LYS A 12 -17.68 17.25 -23.79
CA LYS A 12 -17.20 18.51 -23.19
C LYS A 12 -16.43 19.34 -24.21
N LEU A 13 -15.55 18.73 -24.99
CA LEU A 13 -14.81 19.37 -26.08
C LEU A 13 -15.77 19.85 -27.17
N MET A 14 -16.82 19.09 -27.46
CA MET A 14 -17.86 19.49 -28.42
C MET A 14 -18.91 20.46 -27.85
N GLY A 15 -19.12 20.50 -26.55
CA GLY A 15 -19.95 21.52 -25.88
C GLY A 15 -19.27 22.90 -25.91
N ALA A 16 -17.95 22.95 -25.69
CA ALA A 16 -17.13 24.15 -25.81
C ALA A 16 -17.25 24.78 -27.21
N ALA A 17 -17.25 23.94 -28.24
CA ALA A 17 -17.40 24.30 -29.64
C ALA A 17 -18.73 24.95 -30.04
N SER A 18 -19.74 24.92 -29.17
CA SER A 18 -21.10 25.38 -29.49
C SER A 18 -21.40 26.83 -29.11
N ALA A 19 -20.66 27.39 -28.15
CA ALA A 19 -20.90 28.76 -27.69
C ALA A 19 -20.20 29.82 -28.53
N THR A 20 -19.15 29.45 -29.28
CA THR A 20 -18.56 30.27 -30.34
C THR A 20 -19.57 30.53 -31.46
N GLY A 21 -20.38 29.52 -31.82
CA GLY A 21 -21.42 29.66 -32.85
C GLY A 21 -22.66 30.45 -32.44
N ALA A 22 -22.91 30.63 -31.14
CA ALA A 22 -24.09 31.35 -30.63
C ALA A 22 -23.79 32.78 -30.16
N ALA A 23 -22.53 33.13 -29.86
CA ALA A 23 -22.17 34.41 -29.24
C ALA A 23 -21.23 35.32 -30.07
N ALA A 24 -20.74 34.92 -31.25
CA ALA A 24 -19.83 35.75 -32.05
C ALA A 24 -20.19 35.77 -33.55
N ALA A 25 -21.02 36.74 -33.95
CA ALA A 25 -20.60 37.65 -35.02
C ALA A 25 -20.33 38.98 -34.27
N PRO A 26 -19.08 39.45 -34.14
CA PRO A 26 -18.22 39.81 -35.29
C PRO A 26 -16.71 39.46 -35.15
N ASP A 27 -16.04 39.34 -36.31
CA ASP A 27 -14.60 39.55 -36.57
C ASP A 27 -13.55 38.96 -35.59
N ALA A 28 -13.37 37.63 -35.59
CA ALA A 28 -12.06 36.98 -35.40
C ALA A 28 -12.07 35.51 -35.88
N GLY A 29 -11.57 35.26 -37.08
CA GLY A 29 -10.74 34.08 -37.44
C GLY A 29 -11.24 32.63 -37.37
N ALA A 30 -12.45 32.30 -36.91
CA ALA A 30 -12.97 30.93 -36.94
C ALA A 30 -13.79 30.67 -38.23
N GLU A 31 -13.14 30.18 -39.30
CA GLU A 31 -13.81 29.80 -40.55
C GLU A 31 -14.63 28.51 -40.34
N ALA A 32 -15.93 28.66 -40.04
CA ALA A 32 -16.89 27.57 -40.09
C ALA A 32 -17.43 27.41 -41.53
N GLU A 33 -16.77 26.62 -42.37
CA GLU A 33 -17.30 26.21 -43.67
C GLU A 33 -18.38 25.11 -43.48
N ALA A 34 -19.58 25.51 -43.07
CA ALA A 34 -20.72 24.61 -42.93
C ALA A 34 -21.46 24.44 -44.28
N GLY A 35 -21.20 23.33 -44.97
CA GLY A 35 -21.93 22.86 -46.15
C GLY A 35 -23.37 22.38 -45.84
N THR A 36 -24.28 22.68 -46.78
CA THR A 36 -25.71 22.31 -46.89
C THR A 36 -26.66 22.63 -45.71
N SER A 37 -27.92 22.94 -46.01
CA SER A 37 -28.96 23.29 -45.01
C SER A 37 -29.32 22.15 -44.06
N GLY A 38 -29.09 20.89 -44.47
CA GLY A 38 -29.32 19.69 -43.66
C GLY A 38 -28.31 19.51 -42.54
N GLY A 39 -27.02 19.73 -42.83
CA GLY A 39 -25.93 19.65 -41.85
C GLY A 39 -26.13 20.64 -40.69
N ARG A 40 -26.54 21.88 -41.00
CA ARG A 40 -26.81 22.92 -39.97
C ARG A 40 -27.91 22.52 -38.99
N ALA A 41 -29.01 21.92 -39.47
CA ALA A 41 -30.12 21.50 -38.62
C ALA A 41 -29.76 20.28 -37.74
N ARG A 42 -28.93 19.37 -38.25
CA ARG A 42 -28.38 18.23 -37.49
C ARG A 42 -27.41 18.70 -36.41
N LEU A 43 -26.49 19.58 -36.75
CA LEU A 43 -25.57 20.21 -35.80
C LEU A 43 -26.37 20.93 -34.68
N ALA A 44 -27.37 21.75 -35.02
CA ALA A 44 -28.20 22.42 -34.02
C ALA A 44 -28.88 21.47 -33.01
N ARG A 45 -29.34 20.28 -33.46
CA ARG A 45 -29.91 19.25 -32.58
C ARG A 45 -28.88 18.61 -31.65
N LEU A 46 -27.68 18.33 -32.17
CA LEU A 46 -26.55 17.87 -31.37
C LEU A 46 -26.21 18.90 -30.28
N LEU A 47 -26.08 20.18 -30.66
CA LEU A 47 -25.77 21.28 -29.75
C LEU A 47 -26.83 21.47 -28.66
N ALA A 48 -28.11 21.30 -28.99
CA ALA A 48 -29.21 21.41 -28.01
C ALA A 48 -29.13 20.36 -26.88
N ARG A 49 -28.57 19.17 -27.14
CA ARG A 49 -28.35 18.13 -26.11
C ARG A 49 -27.19 18.46 -25.16
N LEU A 50 -26.30 19.37 -25.55
CA LEU A 50 -25.08 19.74 -24.82
C LEU A 50 -25.26 20.96 -23.90
N ARG A 51 -26.47 21.51 -23.76
CA ARG A 51 -26.80 22.77 -23.04
C ARG A 51 -26.59 22.79 -21.51
N ALA A 52 -25.93 21.80 -20.92
CA ALA A 52 -25.74 21.69 -19.47
C ALA A 52 -24.52 22.47 -18.91
N TRP A 53 -23.91 23.40 -19.66
CA TRP A 53 -22.62 24.02 -19.30
C TRP A 53 -22.54 25.50 -19.65
N GLN A 54 -21.82 26.29 -18.84
CA GLN A 54 -21.51 27.69 -19.12
C GLN A 54 -20.23 27.79 -19.95
N VAL A 55 -20.35 28.22 -21.21
CA VAL A 55 -19.21 28.42 -22.10
C VAL A 55 -19.11 29.89 -22.47
N GLN A 56 -17.91 30.45 -22.34
CA GLN A 56 -17.60 31.84 -22.68
C GLN A 56 -16.54 31.87 -23.76
N VAL A 57 -16.64 32.84 -24.66
CA VAL A 57 -15.70 33.03 -25.76
C VAL A 57 -15.15 34.44 -25.67
N ALA A 58 -13.84 34.57 -25.52
CA ALA A 58 -13.15 35.85 -25.49
C ALA A 58 -11.81 35.71 -26.20
N ASP A 59 -11.51 36.63 -27.11
CA ASP A 59 -10.22 36.71 -27.82
C ASP A 59 -9.80 35.40 -28.53
N GLY A 60 -10.75 34.66 -29.13
CA GLY A 60 -10.47 33.38 -29.80
C GLY A 60 -10.32 32.17 -28.87
N VAL A 61 -10.35 32.39 -27.55
CA VAL A 61 -10.26 31.36 -26.52
C VAL A 61 -11.67 30.96 -26.07
N VAL A 62 -11.90 29.65 -26.01
CA VAL A 62 -13.13 29.03 -25.51
C VAL A 62 -12.92 28.55 -24.09
N ASP A 63 -13.58 29.20 -23.15
CA ASP A 63 -13.57 28.87 -21.73
C ASP A 63 -14.81 28.07 -21.34
N VAL A 64 -14.61 26.85 -20.88
CA VAL A 64 -15.69 26.02 -20.32
C VAL A 64 -15.65 26.15 -18.80
N LYS A 65 -16.75 26.56 -18.19
CA LYS A 65 -16.91 26.65 -16.73
C LYS A 65 -17.93 25.63 -16.23
N GLY A 66 -17.61 25.01 -15.10
CA GLY A 66 -18.56 24.20 -14.35
C GLY A 66 -19.64 25.06 -13.70
N ASP A 67 -20.73 24.43 -13.30
CA ASP A 67 -21.86 25.11 -12.61
C ASP A 67 -21.46 25.77 -11.28
N ASP A 68 -20.32 25.37 -10.72
CA ASP A 68 -19.69 25.92 -9.52
C ASP A 68 -18.78 27.14 -9.81
N GLY A 69 -18.68 27.57 -11.07
CA GLY A 69 -17.82 28.68 -11.52
C GLY A 69 -16.36 28.30 -11.77
N THR A 70 -15.99 27.02 -11.59
CA THR A 70 -14.63 26.53 -11.80
C THR A 70 -14.32 26.44 -13.30
N GLN A 71 -13.16 26.96 -13.73
CA GLN A 71 -12.70 26.82 -15.13
C GLN A 71 -12.27 25.36 -15.38
N LEU A 72 -13.03 24.68 -16.24
CA LEU A 72 -12.85 23.27 -16.56
C LEU A 72 -11.77 23.05 -17.63
N LEU A 73 -11.83 23.83 -18.70
CA LEU A 73 -10.92 23.73 -19.84
C LEU A 73 -10.89 25.07 -20.59
N ALA A 74 -9.71 25.51 -21.01
CA ALA A 74 -9.54 26.62 -21.94
C ALA A 74 -8.97 26.08 -23.25
N LEU A 75 -9.58 26.42 -24.39
CA LEU A 75 -9.14 26.01 -25.71
C LEU A 75 -8.84 27.23 -26.59
N ASP A 76 -7.79 27.18 -27.39
CA ASP A 76 -7.45 28.22 -28.37
C ASP A 76 -7.31 27.65 -29.78
N GLY A 77 -7.58 28.49 -30.78
CA GLY A 77 -7.55 28.09 -32.18
C GLY A 77 -8.50 26.93 -32.51
N LEU A 78 -9.67 26.89 -31.87
CA LEU A 78 -10.67 25.84 -32.08
C LEU A 78 -11.17 25.85 -33.53
N SER A 79 -10.83 24.81 -34.29
CA SER A 79 -11.32 24.55 -35.63
C SER A 79 -12.35 23.43 -35.61
N LEU A 80 -13.47 23.67 -36.28
CA LEU A 80 -14.58 22.74 -36.40
C LEU A 80 -14.93 22.55 -37.87
N ALA A 81 -14.84 21.33 -38.37
CA ALA A 81 -15.31 20.99 -39.70
C ALA A 81 -16.45 19.97 -39.60
N THR A 82 -17.50 20.16 -40.38
CA THR A 82 -18.63 19.23 -40.44
C THR A 82 -18.83 18.75 -41.86
N ARG A 83 -19.04 17.45 -42.04
CA ARG A 83 -19.45 16.87 -43.32
C ARG A 83 -20.57 15.86 -43.12
N ASP A 84 -21.42 15.69 -44.13
CA ASP A 84 -22.37 14.58 -44.15
C ASP A 84 -21.59 13.27 -44.31
N ALA A 85 -21.87 12.29 -43.45
CA ALA A 85 -21.26 10.96 -43.53
C ALA A 85 -21.94 10.10 -44.61
N ASP A 86 -21.19 9.16 -45.20
CA ASP A 86 -21.66 8.31 -46.31
C ASP A 86 -22.90 7.47 -45.97
N ASP A 87 -23.15 7.21 -44.69
CA ASP A 87 -24.27 6.45 -44.14
C ASP A 87 -25.48 7.32 -43.72
N GLY A 88 -25.44 8.62 -44.02
CA GLY A 88 -26.49 9.58 -43.68
C GLY A 88 -26.30 10.28 -42.33
N GLY A 89 -25.23 9.97 -41.58
CA GLY A 89 -24.86 10.63 -40.33
C GLY A 89 -24.21 12.02 -40.49
N LEU A 90 -23.83 12.63 -39.36
CA LEU A 90 -23.03 13.85 -39.28
C LEU A 90 -21.62 13.50 -38.81
N GLU A 91 -20.61 13.85 -39.59
CA GLU A 91 -19.23 13.81 -39.13
C GLU A 91 -18.79 15.20 -38.67
N LEU A 92 -18.10 15.24 -37.53
CA LEU A 92 -17.58 16.44 -36.88
C LEU A 92 -16.10 16.22 -36.57
N GLU A 93 -15.27 17.10 -37.11
CA GLU A 93 -13.84 17.17 -36.83
C GLU A 93 -13.56 18.35 -35.90
N VAL A 94 -12.82 18.11 -34.83
CA VAL A 94 -12.49 19.08 -33.79
C VAL A 94 -10.98 19.12 -33.64
N ARG A 95 -10.38 20.30 -33.88
CA ARG A 95 -8.97 20.56 -33.63
C ARG A 95 -8.82 21.76 -32.71
N ALA A 96 -8.07 21.64 -31.62
CA ALA A 96 -7.87 22.74 -30.68
C ALA A 96 -6.55 22.62 -29.92
N ALA A 97 -5.98 23.76 -29.55
CA ALA A 97 -4.94 23.84 -28.53
C ALA A 97 -5.57 23.90 -27.14
N VAL A 98 -5.01 23.19 -26.17
CA VAL A 98 -5.40 23.25 -24.76
C VAL A 98 -4.52 24.28 -24.07
N LEU A 99 -5.14 25.23 -23.36
CA LEU A 99 -4.44 26.32 -22.69
C LEU A 99 -4.52 26.22 -21.17
N ARG A 100 -3.45 26.68 -20.51
CA ARG A 100 -3.42 27.04 -19.08
C ARG A 100 -2.70 28.36 -18.90
N ASN A 101 -3.32 29.33 -18.22
CA ASN A 101 -2.76 30.68 -18.04
C ASN A 101 -2.28 31.32 -19.36
N ARG A 102 -3.01 31.09 -20.46
CA ARG A 102 -2.67 31.54 -21.83
C ARG A 102 -1.40 30.94 -22.45
N ALA A 103 -0.86 29.86 -21.88
CA ALA A 103 0.17 29.06 -22.52
C ALA A 103 -0.42 27.76 -23.07
N GLU A 104 -0.01 27.35 -24.26
CA GLU A 104 -0.38 26.05 -24.84
C GLU A 104 0.24 24.93 -24.01
N THR A 105 -0.62 24.07 -23.46
CA THR A 105 -0.21 22.90 -22.70
C THR A 105 -0.52 21.60 -23.43
N GLY A 106 -1.37 21.62 -24.46
CA GLY A 106 -1.72 20.40 -25.20
C GLY A 106 -2.48 20.64 -26.49
N LYS A 107 -2.86 19.56 -27.15
CA LYS A 107 -3.62 19.53 -28.39
C LYS A 107 -4.67 18.43 -28.37
N VAL A 108 -5.79 18.72 -29.01
CA VAL A 108 -6.89 17.80 -29.26
C VAL A 108 -7.13 17.78 -30.76
N ASP A 109 -7.14 16.58 -31.34
CA ASP A 109 -7.53 16.35 -32.73
C ASP A 109 -8.43 15.12 -32.78
N VAL A 110 -9.74 15.32 -32.95
CA VAL A 110 -10.74 14.27 -32.86
C VAL A 110 -11.72 14.39 -34.03
N THR A 111 -11.95 13.27 -34.71
CA THR A 111 -13.03 13.09 -35.67
C THR A 111 -14.10 12.21 -35.06
N ALA A 112 -15.35 12.65 -35.07
CA ALA A 112 -16.48 11.95 -34.48
C ALA A 112 -17.65 11.88 -35.46
N THR A 113 -18.26 10.70 -35.59
CA THR A 113 -19.42 10.43 -36.44
C THR A 113 -20.65 10.20 -35.57
N PHE A 114 -21.73 10.90 -35.90
CA PHE A 114 -23.01 10.85 -35.21
C PHE A 114 -24.11 10.34 -36.14
N ASP A 115 -25.04 9.55 -35.62
CA ASP A 115 -26.22 9.16 -36.37
C ASP A 115 -27.27 10.28 -36.44
N ASP A 116 -28.37 10.04 -37.16
CA ASP A 116 -29.50 10.96 -37.28
C ASP A 116 -30.17 11.34 -35.93
N ALA A 117 -30.02 10.49 -34.92
CA ALA A 117 -30.49 10.74 -33.56
C ALA A 117 -29.45 11.51 -32.71
N ALA A 118 -28.37 12.00 -33.33
CA ALA A 118 -27.24 12.66 -32.67
C ALA A 118 -26.60 11.79 -31.58
N ARG A 119 -26.54 10.48 -31.79
CA ARG A 119 -25.77 9.55 -30.94
C ARG A 119 -24.38 9.36 -31.55
N LEU A 120 -23.35 9.37 -30.71
CA LEU A 120 -21.98 9.09 -31.14
C LEU A 120 -21.87 7.63 -31.58
N VAL A 121 -21.53 7.40 -32.86
CA VAL A 121 -21.38 6.08 -33.45
C VAL A 121 -19.92 5.66 -33.50
N LYS A 122 -19.05 6.57 -33.91
CA LYS A 122 -17.62 6.34 -34.06
C LYS A 122 -16.86 7.59 -33.65
N ALA A 123 -15.70 7.43 -33.03
CA ALA A 123 -14.75 8.53 -32.91
C ALA A 123 -13.33 8.02 -33.06
N THR A 124 -12.45 8.81 -33.64
CA THR A 124 -11.02 8.54 -33.69
C THR A 124 -10.28 9.83 -33.41
N GLY A 125 -9.17 9.77 -32.68
CA GLY A 125 -8.43 10.99 -32.43
C GLY A 125 -7.22 10.82 -31.57
N THR A 126 -6.55 11.95 -31.37
CA THR A 126 -5.41 12.13 -30.50
C THR A 126 -5.67 13.23 -29.50
N VAL A 127 -5.20 13.03 -28.27
CA VAL A 127 -5.23 14.01 -27.20
C VAL A 127 -3.84 13.98 -26.58
N SER A 128 -3.11 15.09 -26.63
CA SER A 128 -1.71 15.16 -26.20
C SER A 128 -1.47 16.41 -25.36
N GLY A 129 -0.55 16.35 -24.42
CA GLY A 129 -0.13 17.54 -23.67
C GLY A 129 0.10 17.35 -22.18
N LYS A 130 0.70 18.39 -21.61
CA LYS A 130 0.87 18.62 -20.18
C LYS A 130 -0.43 19.12 -19.56
N ASP A 131 -0.55 18.98 -18.24
CA ASP A 131 -1.71 19.37 -17.45
C ASP A 131 -2.98 18.55 -17.73
N LEU A 132 -3.12 17.90 -18.89
CA LEU A 132 -4.22 16.97 -19.18
C LEU A 132 -4.31 15.85 -18.13
N ALA A 133 -3.15 15.34 -17.70
CA ALA A 133 -3.06 14.39 -16.59
C ALA A 133 -3.51 15.02 -15.25
N HIS A 134 -3.16 16.28 -14.99
CA HIS A 134 -3.64 17.02 -13.81
C HIS A 134 -5.16 17.21 -13.83
N GLN A 135 -5.78 17.39 -15.00
CA GLN A 135 -7.25 17.43 -15.10
C GLN A 135 -7.91 16.12 -14.63
N LEU A 136 -7.21 14.98 -14.66
CA LEU A 136 -7.70 13.71 -14.12
C LEU A 136 -7.80 13.73 -12.58
N SER A 137 -7.00 14.55 -11.88
CA SER A 137 -7.07 14.69 -10.42
C SER A 137 -8.45 15.18 -9.94
N ARG A 138 -9.17 15.93 -10.78
CA ARG A 138 -10.53 16.42 -10.49
C ARG A 138 -11.56 15.29 -10.34
N PHE A 139 -11.32 14.16 -10.99
CA PHE A 139 -12.16 12.95 -10.87
C PHE A 139 -11.65 11.99 -9.80
N THR A 140 -10.48 12.27 -9.22
CA THR A 140 -9.80 11.44 -8.23
C THR A 140 -9.34 12.33 -7.07
N PRO A 141 -10.24 12.82 -6.20
CA PRO A 141 -9.96 13.87 -5.21
C PRO A 141 -8.92 13.48 -4.13
N HIS A 142 -8.49 12.22 -4.11
CA HIS A 142 -7.47 11.71 -3.20
C HIS A 142 -6.09 11.56 -3.86
N VAL A 143 -6.00 11.81 -5.16
CA VAL A 143 -4.79 11.67 -5.96
C VAL A 143 -4.46 13.03 -6.55
N ASP A 144 -3.44 13.69 -6.00
CA ASP A 144 -2.96 14.95 -6.53
C ASP A 144 -1.95 14.68 -7.65
N VAL A 145 -2.36 14.88 -8.91
CA VAL A 145 -1.50 14.71 -10.08
C VAL A 145 -0.86 16.06 -10.39
N GLN A 146 0.46 16.13 -10.60
CA GLN A 146 1.13 17.40 -10.82
C GLN A 146 0.92 17.94 -12.25
N PRO A 147 0.83 19.27 -12.45
CA PRO A 147 0.58 19.90 -13.75
C PRO A 147 1.58 19.58 -14.86
N ASP A 148 2.84 19.29 -14.53
CA ASP A 148 3.87 19.01 -15.53
C ASP A 148 3.75 17.59 -16.14
N SER A 149 2.85 16.76 -15.60
CA SER A 149 2.56 15.43 -16.11
C SER A 149 1.95 15.50 -17.52
N ALA A 150 2.56 14.80 -18.47
CA ALA A 150 2.09 14.73 -19.85
C ALA A 150 1.33 13.43 -20.13
N LEU A 151 0.27 13.53 -20.92
CA LEU A 151 -0.51 12.40 -21.41
C LEU A 151 -0.69 12.55 -22.93
N ASP A 152 -0.22 11.56 -23.67
CA ASP A 152 -0.53 11.38 -25.08
C ASP A 152 -1.46 10.16 -25.22
N LEU A 153 -2.60 10.34 -25.85
CA LEU A 153 -3.63 9.32 -26.03
C LEU A 153 -4.02 9.31 -27.51
N THR A 154 -3.94 8.14 -28.14
CA THR A 154 -4.55 7.86 -29.44
C THR A 154 -5.66 6.85 -29.24
N PHE A 155 -6.84 7.09 -29.81
CA PHE A 155 -7.98 6.21 -29.57
C PHE A 155 -8.89 6.07 -30.78
N ALA A 156 -9.62 4.96 -30.80
CA ALA A 156 -10.74 4.67 -31.67
C ALA A 156 -11.90 4.15 -30.82
N TYR A 157 -13.04 4.81 -30.93
CA TYR A 157 -14.29 4.48 -30.26
C TYR A 157 -15.32 3.97 -31.28
N THR A 158 -16.09 2.96 -30.87
CA THR A 158 -17.27 2.49 -31.59
C THR A 158 -18.42 2.21 -30.63
N SER A 159 -19.62 2.66 -30.99
CA SER A 159 -20.84 2.27 -30.32
C SER A 159 -21.38 0.96 -30.89
N PRO A 160 -22.16 0.18 -30.11
CA PRO A 160 -22.91 -0.95 -30.65
C PRO A 160 -24.01 -0.48 -31.61
N ASP A 161 -24.48 -1.40 -32.46
CA ASP A 161 -25.60 -1.14 -33.36
C ASP A 161 -26.87 -0.79 -32.57
N PRO A 162 -27.70 0.15 -33.07
CA PRO A 162 -28.97 0.48 -32.43
C PRO A 162 -29.86 -0.76 -32.25
N GLY A 163 -30.10 -1.15 -30.99
CA GLY A 163 -30.94 -2.29 -30.63
C GLY A 163 -30.17 -3.55 -30.24
N ASP A 164 -28.85 -3.61 -30.47
CA ASP A 164 -28.01 -4.66 -29.88
C ASP A 164 -27.52 -4.25 -28.49
N ASP A 165 -28.42 -4.39 -27.53
CA ASP A 165 -28.19 -4.02 -26.14
C ASP A 165 -27.17 -4.92 -25.41
N LYS A 166 -26.72 -6.02 -26.03
CA LYS A 166 -25.70 -6.93 -25.47
C LYS A 166 -24.30 -6.56 -25.93
N ALA A 167 -24.17 -5.86 -27.05
CA ALA A 167 -22.88 -5.42 -27.55
C ALA A 167 -22.30 -4.27 -26.70
N PRO A 168 -20.98 -4.27 -26.45
CA PRO A 168 -20.34 -3.22 -25.68
C PRO A 168 -20.08 -1.98 -26.52
N TYR A 169 -20.02 -0.83 -25.85
CA TYR A 169 -19.27 0.31 -26.36
C TYR A 169 -17.78 -0.02 -26.28
N ARG A 170 -17.03 0.16 -27.36
CA ARG A 170 -15.60 -0.16 -27.40
C ARG A 170 -14.76 1.09 -27.55
N LEU A 171 -13.64 1.13 -26.84
CA LEU A 171 -12.60 2.13 -26.97
C LEU A 171 -11.26 1.39 -27.02
N VAL A 172 -10.59 1.43 -28.16
CA VAL A 172 -9.27 0.82 -28.38
C VAL A 172 -8.26 1.94 -28.61
N GLY A 173 -7.06 1.81 -28.07
CA GLY A 173 -6.08 2.87 -28.24
C GLY A 173 -4.73 2.58 -27.63
N SER A 174 -3.88 3.59 -27.69
CA SER A 174 -2.58 3.62 -27.03
C SER A 174 -2.46 4.90 -26.22
N ALA A 175 -1.86 4.81 -25.04
CA ALA A 175 -1.60 5.96 -24.18
C ALA A 175 -0.13 5.96 -23.74
N ARG A 176 0.46 7.15 -23.65
CA ARG A 176 1.78 7.39 -23.08
C ARG A 176 1.67 8.44 -21.99
N LEU A 177 2.07 8.06 -20.79
CA LEU A 177 2.28 8.96 -19.67
C LEU A 177 3.77 9.29 -19.63
N SER A 178 4.09 10.59 -19.58
CA SER A 178 5.48 11.05 -19.47
C SER A 178 5.64 12.02 -18.32
N GLN A 179 6.73 11.90 -17.57
CA GLN A 179 7.01 12.73 -16.38
C GLN A 179 5.83 12.74 -15.38
N PHE A 180 5.04 11.66 -15.35
CA PHE A 180 3.81 11.64 -14.59
C PHE A 180 4.14 11.61 -13.11
N THR A 181 3.64 12.61 -12.40
CA THR A 181 3.91 12.79 -10.97
C THR A 181 2.60 12.85 -10.21
N PHE A 182 2.48 12.07 -9.15
CA PHE A 182 1.30 12.13 -8.29
C PHE A 182 1.62 11.88 -6.82
N GLU A 183 0.76 12.40 -5.95
CA GLU A 183 0.82 12.19 -4.51
C GLU A 183 -0.43 11.48 -4.00
N TYR A 184 -0.21 10.41 -3.24
CA TYR A 184 -1.24 9.81 -2.40
C TYR A 184 -0.60 9.16 -1.17
N TRP A 185 -0.78 9.79 0.00
CA TRP A 185 -0.09 9.43 1.24
C TRP A 185 -0.27 7.97 1.69
N ARG A 186 -1.38 7.32 1.29
CA ARG A 186 -1.62 5.90 1.60
C ARG A 186 -0.77 4.95 0.75
N VAL A 187 -0.36 5.39 -0.45
CA VAL A 187 0.53 4.63 -1.33
C VAL A 187 1.98 4.87 -0.93
N ALA A 188 2.44 6.13 -0.96
CA ALA A 188 3.79 6.54 -0.62
C ALA A 188 3.77 7.81 0.24
N LYS A 189 4.76 7.97 1.13
CA LYS A 189 4.89 9.19 1.96
C LYS A 189 5.47 10.37 1.20
N THR A 190 6.14 10.10 0.08
CA THR A 190 6.68 11.09 -0.82
C THR A 190 5.94 11.01 -2.15
N PRO A 191 5.83 12.12 -2.90
CA PRO A 191 5.30 12.10 -4.25
C PRO A 191 6.01 11.04 -5.10
N ILE A 192 5.24 10.35 -5.93
CA ILE A 192 5.79 9.43 -6.92
C ILE A 192 6.03 10.27 -8.18
N THR A 193 7.30 10.50 -8.50
CA THR A 193 7.74 11.39 -9.59
C THR A 193 8.26 10.61 -10.78
N ASP A 194 8.33 11.30 -11.93
CA ASP A 194 9.04 10.87 -13.13
C ASP A 194 8.60 9.50 -13.65
N LEU A 195 7.29 9.23 -13.61
CA LEU A 195 6.73 8.00 -14.16
C LEU A 195 6.55 8.12 -15.66
N ASP A 196 7.26 7.25 -16.38
CA ASP A 196 7.06 7.04 -17.80
C ASP A 196 6.42 5.66 -18.02
N ALA A 197 5.25 5.66 -18.66
CA ALA A 197 4.51 4.43 -18.95
C ALA A 197 3.88 4.54 -20.34
N GLN A 198 3.86 3.43 -21.07
CA GLN A 198 3.09 3.31 -22.31
C GLN A 198 2.14 2.14 -22.19
N VAL A 199 0.93 2.26 -22.72
CA VAL A 199 -0.05 1.18 -22.67
C VAL A 199 -0.87 1.12 -23.94
N ASP A 200 -0.94 -0.06 -24.54
CA ASP A 200 -1.96 -0.39 -25.53
C ASP A 200 -3.15 -1.03 -24.80
N PHE A 201 -4.37 -0.60 -25.12
CA PHE A 201 -5.56 -0.98 -24.36
C PHE A 201 -6.83 -1.18 -25.21
N GLU A 202 -7.73 -2.01 -24.71
CA GLU A 202 -9.12 -2.13 -25.16
C GLU A 202 -10.06 -2.01 -23.95
N LEU A 203 -10.99 -1.07 -24.01
CA LEU A 203 -12.03 -0.84 -23.02
C LEU A 203 -13.40 -1.19 -23.62
N ALA A 204 -14.05 -2.20 -23.06
CA ALA A 204 -15.39 -2.63 -23.44
C ALA A 204 -16.39 -2.32 -22.31
N VAL A 205 -17.48 -1.61 -22.62
CA VAL A 205 -18.46 -1.18 -21.62
C VAL A 205 -19.86 -1.64 -21.97
N TYR A 206 -20.42 -2.45 -21.08
CA TYR A 206 -21.72 -3.08 -21.18
C TYR A 206 -22.71 -2.29 -20.34
N ARG A 207 -23.43 -1.37 -20.99
CA ARG A 207 -24.31 -0.41 -20.30
C ARG A 207 -25.41 -1.09 -19.48
N LYS A 208 -26.07 -2.13 -20.00
CA LYS A 208 -27.14 -2.84 -19.28
C LYS A 208 -26.65 -3.67 -18.09
N ASP A 209 -25.43 -4.19 -18.20
CA ASP A 209 -24.84 -5.04 -17.16
C ASP A 209 -24.13 -4.23 -16.06
N TYR A 210 -23.97 -2.91 -16.24
CA TYR A 210 -23.15 -2.04 -15.41
C TYR A 210 -21.73 -2.59 -15.25
N ARG A 211 -21.20 -3.12 -16.37
CA ARG A 211 -19.90 -3.80 -16.44
C ARG A 211 -18.96 -3.07 -17.39
N ALA A 212 -17.70 -2.94 -16.98
CA ALA A 212 -16.63 -2.41 -17.81
C ALA A 212 -15.42 -3.34 -17.72
N VAL A 213 -14.85 -3.70 -18.87
CA VAL A 213 -13.66 -4.54 -18.99
C VAL A 213 -12.57 -3.71 -19.67
N LEU A 214 -11.46 -3.49 -18.99
CA LEU A 214 -10.27 -2.83 -19.53
C LEU A 214 -9.17 -3.87 -19.68
N ALA A 215 -8.87 -4.25 -20.91
CA ALA A 215 -7.71 -5.05 -21.27
C ALA A 215 -6.50 -4.13 -21.52
N LEU A 216 -5.38 -4.44 -20.88
CA LEU A 216 -4.07 -3.84 -21.10
C LEU A 216 -3.26 -4.85 -21.92
N THR A 217 -3.23 -4.67 -23.24
CA THR A 217 -2.62 -5.65 -24.16
C THR A 217 -1.11 -5.59 -24.13
N ASP A 218 -0.55 -4.41 -23.88
CA ASP A 218 0.89 -4.19 -23.69
C ASP A 218 1.14 -2.95 -22.84
N LEU A 219 1.32 -3.13 -21.53
CA LEU A 219 1.72 -2.09 -20.59
C LEU A 219 3.24 -2.12 -20.42
N ARG A 220 3.91 -1.07 -20.87
CA ARG A 220 5.35 -0.88 -20.80
C ARG A 220 5.71 0.07 -19.66
N LEU A 221 6.56 -0.40 -18.76
CA LEU A 221 7.18 0.38 -17.68
C LEU A 221 8.70 0.27 -17.84
N GLY A 222 9.32 1.28 -18.47
CA GLY A 222 10.71 1.18 -18.92
C GLY A 222 10.88 0.03 -19.92
N GLU A 223 11.73 -0.94 -19.59
CA GLU A 223 12.02 -2.13 -20.41
C GLU A 223 11.08 -3.31 -20.12
N VAL A 224 10.14 -3.15 -19.19
CA VAL A 224 9.27 -4.22 -18.70
C VAL A 224 7.92 -4.17 -19.39
N HIS A 225 7.50 -5.31 -19.92
CA HIS A 225 6.19 -5.49 -20.55
C HIS A 225 5.24 -6.29 -19.64
N LEU A 226 4.04 -5.78 -19.46
CA LEU A 226 2.98 -6.36 -18.65
C LEU A 226 1.72 -6.49 -19.50
N THR A 227 0.93 -7.52 -19.21
CA THR A 227 -0.42 -7.66 -19.77
C THR A 227 -1.39 -7.74 -18.62
N GLY A 228 -2.61 -7.25 -18.79
CA GLY A 228 -3.60 -7.34 -17.73
C GLY A 228 -5.03 -7.12 -18.19
N GLU A 229 -5.94 -7.36 -17.27
CA GLU A 229 -7.36 -7.12 -17.45
C GLU A 229 -7.95 -6.62 -16.13
N ILE A 230 -8.84 -5.64 -16.22
CA ILE A 230 -9.63 -5.11 -15.11
C ILE A 230 -11.09 -5.20 -15.51
N ASP A 231 -11.84 -6.11 -14.89
CA ASP A 231 -13.27 -6.31 -15.07
C ASP A 231 -14.01 -5.82 -13.82
N VAL A 232 -14.78 -4.76 -13.98
CA VAL A 232 -15.55 -4.11 -12.91
C VAL A 232 -17.03 -4.24 -13.21
N THR A 233 -17.80 -4.68 -12.23
CA THR A 233 -19.26 -4.64 -12.26
C THR A 233 -19.80 -3.91 -11.05
N LYS A 234 -20.64 -2.89 -11.26
CA LYS A 234 -21.22 -2.07 -10.20
C LYS A 234 -22.65 -1.66 -10.54
N ARG A 235 -23.61 -2.50 -10.18
CA ARG A 235 -25.04 -2.20 -10.35
C ARG A 235 -25.53 -1.18 -9.30
N PRO A 236 -26.60 -0.42 -9.60
CA PRO A 236 -27.20 0.49 -8.62
C PRO A 236 -27.60 -0.26 -7.35
N LYS A 237 -27.27 0.29 -6.18
CA LYS A 237 -27.53 -0.30 -4.84
C LYS A 237 -26.81 -1.61 -4.51
N GLU A 238 -26.16 -2.27 -5.48
CA GLU A 238 -25.31 -3.42 -5.23
C GLU A 238 -23.90 -2.99 -4.81
N LYS A 239 -23.15 -3.88 -4.17
CA LYS A 239 -21.74 -3.66 -3.83
C LYS A 239 -20.84 -3.87 -5.06
N LEU A 240 -19.60 -3.36 -5.00
CA LEU A 240 -18.65 -3.45 -6.11
C LEU A 240 -18.19 -4.90 -6.30
N LYS A 241 -18.15 -5.35 -7.57
CA LYS A 241 -17.42 -6.54 -7.98
C LYS A 241 -16.25 -6.13 -8.87
N LEU A 242 -15.08 -6.67 -8.59
CA LEU A 242 -13.84 -6.37 -9.28
C LEU A 242 -13.09 -7.69 -9.51
N LYS A 243 -12.69 -7.93 -10.76
CA LYS A 243 -11.73 -8.97 -11.11
C LYS A 243 -10.57 -8.29 -11.81
N THR A 244 -9.36 -8.62 -11.40
CA THR A 244 -8.15 -8.12 -12.03
C THR A 244 -7.20 -9.25 -12.27
N HIS A 245 -6.49 -9.16 -13.38
CA HIS A 245 -5.41 -10.04 -13.76
C HIS A 245 -4.25 -9.17 -14.23
N LEU A 246 -3.05 -9.42 -13.71
CA LEU A 246 -1.83 -8.80 -14.16
C LEU A 246 -0.79 -9.90 -14.32
N ALA A 247 -0.20 -9.99 -15.50
CA ALA A 247 0.80 -10.98 -15.82
C ALA A 247 2.03 -10.33 -16.44
N MET A 248 3.18 -10.90 -16.10
CA MET A 248 4.47 -10.56 -16.66
C MET A 248 5.09 -11.85 -17.19
N ALA A 249 5.25 -11.92 -18.50
CA ALA A 249 6.03 -12.98 -19.12
C ALA A 249 7.49 -12.90 -18.63
N ARG A 250 8.24 -14.00 -18.80
CA ARG A 250 9.61 -14.11 -18.30
C ARG A 250 10.50 -13.00 -18.87
N GLN A 251 11.01 -12.14 -17.99
CA GLN A 251 11.79 -10.95 -18.32
C GLN A 251 12.93 -10.73 -17.32
N ASP A 252 13.85 -9.82 -17.63
CA ASP A 252 15.01 -9.49 -16.79
C ASP A 252 14.57 -8.89 -15.45
N CYS A 253 15.12 -9.43 -14.36
CA CYS A 253 14.84 -8.93 -13.01
C CYS A 253 15.40 -7.54 -12.77
N GLY A 254 16.54 -7.21 -13.37
CA GLY A 254 17.16 -5.89 -13.24
C GLY A 254 16.29 -4.81 -13.86
N ALA A 255 15.72 -5.07 -15.04
CA ALA A 255 14.74 -4.23 -15.71
C ALA A 255 13.49 -4.04 -14.83
N ALA A 256 12.95 -5.14 -14.29
CA ALA A 256 11.83 -5.10 -13.35
C ALA A 256 12.10 -4.20 -12.14
N ALA A 257 13.28 -4.33 -11.52
CA ALA A 257 13.66 -3.50 -10.38
C ALA A 257 13.79 -2.01 -10.75
N ARG A 258 14.36 -1.68 -11.93
CA ARG A 258 14.50 -0.30 -12.41
C ARG A 258 13.15 0.35 -12.77
N ALA A 259 12.17 -0.45 -13.18
CA ALA A 259 10.82 0.03 -13.48
C ALA A 259 10.01 0.40 -12.22
N ILE A 260 10.44 -0.02 -11.03
CA ILE A 260 9.75 0.34 -9.78
C ILE A 260 10.11 1.78 -9.40
N PRO A 261 9.11 2.67 -9.24
CA PRO A 261 9.35 4.04 -8.82
C PRO A 261 10.02 4.08 -7.44
N LYS A 262 11.10 4.87 -7.29
CA LYS A 262 11.88 4.95 -6.04
C LYS A 262 11.05 5.36 -4.83
N ALA A 263 10.00 6.16 -5.03
CA ALA A 263 9.05 6.53 -3.98
C ALA A 263 8.25 5.34 -3.41
N LEU A 264 8.11 4.24 -4.17
CA LEU A 264 7.48 3.00 -3.70
C LEU A 264 8.45 2.09 -2.94
N ILE A 265 9.75 2.27 -3.13
CA ILE A 265 10.80 1.44 -2.53
C ILE A 265 12.01 2.28 -2.04
N PRO A 266 11.81 3.29 -1.18
CA PRO A 266 12.87 4.23 -0.80
C PRO A 266 14.11 3.56 -0.18
N ARG A 267 13.94 2.51 0.63
CA ARG A 267 15.01 1.71 1.24
C ARG A 267 15.69 0.77 0.25
N LEU A 268 15.00 0.40 -0.82
CA LEU A 268 15.51 -0.42 -1.91
C LEU A 268 15.86 0.42 -3.15
N SER A 269 16.14 1.73 -2.99
CA SER A 269 16.39 2.64 -4.12
C SER A 269 17.63 2.30 -4.96
N THR A 270 18.55 1.50 -4.43
CA THR A 270 19.71 0.94 -5.14
C THR A 270 19.61 -0.58 -5.30
N LEU A 271 18.39 -1.11 -5.35
CA LEU A 271 18.13 -2.53 -5.59
C LEU A 271 18.77 -2.96 -6.90
N ARG A 272 19.58 -4.01 -6.85
CA ARG A 272 20.15 -4.65 -8.03
C ARG A 272 19.78 -6.10 -8.02
N LEU A 273 19.05 -6.51 -9.04
CA LEU A 273 18.66 -7.89 -9.27
C LEU A 273 19.36 -8.42 -10.52
N SER A 274 19.53 -9.74 -10.57
CA SER A 274 19.99 -10.48 -11.74
C SER A 274 19.12 -11.70 -11.99
N GLY A 275 19.21 -12.23 -13.21
CA GLY A 275 18.41 -13.36 -13.66
C GLY A 275 17.06 -12.92 -14.24
N THR A 276 16.09 -13.83 -14.22
CA THR A 276 14.80 -13.61 -14.90
C THR A 276 13.65 -13.92 -13.98
N MET A 277 12.52 -13.24 -14.17
CA MET A 277 11.31 -13.48 -13.41
C MET A 277 10.06 -13.44 -14.29
N ALA A 278 9.04 -14.18 -13.88
CA ALA A 278 7.69 -14.13 -14.44
C ALA A 278 6.68 -14.15 -13.29
N PHE A 279 5.54 -13.49 -13.43
CA PHE A 279 4.45 -13.61 -12.46
C PHE A 279 3.07 -13.52 -13.11
N ASP A 280 2.08 -14.07 -12.42
CA ASP A 280 0.65 -13.98 -12.68
C ASP A 280 -0.02 -13.67 -11.35
N ALA A 281 -0.67 -12.51 -11.28
CA ALA A 281 -1.40 -12.02 -10.13
C ALA A 281 -2.87 -11.85 -10.49
N ARG A 282 -3.75 -12.45 -9.69
CA ARG A 282 -5.20 -12.35 -9.83
C ARG A 282 -5.80 -11.88 -8.53
N LEU A 283 -6.63 -10.86 -8.60
CA LEU A 283 -7.43 -10.38 -7.48
C LEU A 283 -8.89 -10.38 -7.90
N THR A 284 -9.70 -11.15 -7.19
CA THR A 284 -11.17 -11.10 -7.26
C THR A 284 -11.68 -10.51 -5.97
N VAL A 285 -12.58 -9.54 -6.07
CA VAL A 285 -13.27 -8.89 -4.96
C VAL A 285 -14.76 -8.84 -5.27
N ASP A 286 -15.58 -9.45 -4.42
CA ASP A 286 -17.02 -9.27 -4.37
C ASP A 286 -17.38 -8.74 -2.98
N LEU A 287 -17.63 -7.44 -2.90
CA LEU A 287 -17.97 -6.77 -1.64
C LEU A 287 -19.38 -7.13 -1.12
N ALA A 288 -20.16 -7.92 -1.85
CA ALA A 288 -21.41 -8.49 -1.35
C ALA A 288 -21.22 -9.83 -0.63
N ASP A 289 -20.11 -10.53 -0.88
CA ASP A 289 -19.82 -11.84 -0.29
C ASP A 289 -18.75 -11.73 0.82
N PRO A 290 -19.04 -12.15 2.07
CA PRO A 290 -18.06 -12.17 3.15
C PRO A 290 -16.85 -13.09 2.90
N TYR A 291 -16.88 -13.93 1.87
CA TYR A 291 -15.73 -14.72 1.40
C TYR A 291 -15.29 -14.36 -0.02
N GLY A 292 -15.89 -13.33 -0.63
CA GLY A 292 -15.72 -12.96 -2.03
C GLY A 292 -14.38 -12.32 -2.39
N LEU A 293 -13.36 -12.42 -1.56
CA LEU A 293 -12.03 -11.91 -1.87
C LEU A 293 -11.01 -13.05 -2.01
N GLU A 294 -10.47 -13.16 -3.22
CA GLU A 294 -9.39 -14.09 -3.55
C GLU A 294 -8.21 -13.32 -4.13
N LEU A 295 -7.03 -13.48 -3.53
CA LEU A 295 -5.77 -13.01 -4.08
C LEU A 295 -4.88 -14.22 -4.36
N LYS A 296 -4.53 -14.42 -5.63
CA LYS A 296 -3.61 -15.47 -6.06
C LYS A 296 -2.45 -14.83 -6.78
N VAL A 297 -1.24 -15.07 -6.27
CA VAL A 297 0.01 -14.64 -6.91
C VAL A 297 0.85 -15.88 -7.15
N THR A 298 1.20 -16.11 -8.40
CA THR A 298 2.08 -17.21 -8.83
C THR A 298 3.19 -16.65 -9.70
N GLY A 299 4.35 -17.32 -9.75
CA GLY A 299 5.46 -16.83 -10.55
C GLY A 299 6.73 -17.64 -10.37
N ASP A 300 7.62 -17.52 -11.35
CA ASP A 300 8.99 -18.03 -11.31
C ASP A 300 9.88 -16.88 -10.83
N LEU A 301 10.00 -16.74 -9.51
CA LEU A 301 10.85 -15.74 -8.86
C LEU A 301 12.17 -16.34 -8.37
N GLU A 302 12.31 -17.67 -8.40
CA GLU A 302 13.47 -18.38 -7.85
C GLU A 302 14.76 -18.03 -8.62
N ARG A 303 14.64 -17.80 -9.92
CA ARG A 303 15.74 -17.39 -10.81
C ARG A 303 16.14 -15.92 -10.67
N CYS A 304 15.50 -15.19 -9.77
CA CYS A 304 15.79 -13.80 -9.49
C CYS A 304 16.67 -13.71 -8.24
N GLU A 305 17.90 -13.22 -8.39
CA GLU A 305 18.85 -13.07 -7.29
C GLU A 305 19.11 -11.61 -6.99
N ALA A 306 19.03 -11.23 -5.71
CA ALA A 306 19.40 -9.89 -5.27
C ALA A 306 20.91 -9.80 -5.09
N LEU A 307 21.55 -9.01 -5.95
CA LEU A 307 22.96 -8.65 -5.83
C LEU A 307 23.17 -7.59 -4.74
N SER A 308 22.20 -6.69 -4.57
CA SER A 308 22.16 -5.71 -3.47
C SER A 308 20.73 -5.30 -3.19
N LEU A 309 20.33 -5.27 -1.91
CA LEU A 309 18.98 -4.82 -1.51
C LEU A 309 18.90 -3.32 -1.27
N GLY A 310 20.02 -2.67 -0.96
CA GLY A 310 20.05 -1.24 -0.63
C GLY A 310 21.03 -0.97 0.51
N PRO A 311 21.30 0.31 0.81
CA PRO A 311 22.19 0.68 1.90
C PRO A 311 21.65 0.20 3.25
N GLY A 312 22.48 -0.51 4.01
CA GLY A 312 22.14 -0.97 5.36
C GLY A 312 21.28 -2.22 5.44
N ILE A 313 21.00 -2.89 4.30
CA ILE A 313 20.28 -4.17 4.27
C ILE A 313 21.25 -5.26 3.82
N ASP A 314 21.85 -5.93 4.81
CA ASP A 314 22.72 -7.10 4.61
C ASP A 314 22.13 -8.29 5.38
N LEU A 315 21.50 -9.21 4.64
CA LEU A 315 20.85 -10.37 5.21
C LEU A 315 21.85 -11.45 5.66
N GLU A 316 23.02 -11.53 5.02
CA GLU A 316 24.07 -12.49 5.38
C GLU A 316 24.74 -12.10 6.70
N ALA A 317 24.88 -10.79 6.96
CA ALA A 317 25.39 -10.28 8.24
C ALA A 317 24.57 -10.75 9.46
N LEU A 318 23.29 -11.10 9.27
CA LEU A 318 22.43 -11.60 10.35
C LEU A 318 22.84 -12.99 10.88
N LYS A 319 23.67 -13.74 10.13
CA LYS A 319 24.24 -15.02 10.60
C LYS A 319 25.31 -14.83 11.67
N GLY A 320 25.85 -13.62 11.83
CA GLY A 320 26.86 -13.25 12.81
C GLY A 320 26.40 -12.17 13.80
N PRO A 321 27.34 -11.56 14.55
CA PRO A 321 27.04 -10.35 15.33
C PRO A 321 26.74 -9.15 14.43
N PHE A 322 25.64 -8.45 14.72
CA PHE A 322 25.25 -7.22 14.01
C PHE A 322 24.74 -6.15 14.99
N VAL A 323 24.55 -4.93 14.48
CA VAL A 323 24.01 -3.81 15.26
C VAL A 323 22.55 -3.61 14.87
N HIS A 324 21.65 -3.83 15.83
CA HIS A 324 20.26 -3.44 15.71
C HIS A 324 20.11 -1.99 16.17
N VAL A 325 19.45 -1.15 15.36
CA VAL A 325 19.14 0.24 15.72
C VAL A 325 17.62 0.37 15.83
N PRO A 326 17.05 0.29 17.05
CA PRO A 326 15.62 0.46 17.22
C PRO A 326 15.18 1.88 16.86
N VAL A 327 13.99 1.99 16.27
CA VAL A 327 13.36 3.29 15.94
C VAL A 327 11.95 3.31 16.51
N GLU A 328 11.69 4.27 17.40
CA GLU A 328 10.38 4.52 17.99
C GLU A 328 9.71 5.76 17.39
N PRO A 329 8.37 5.77 17.23
CA PRO A 329 7.68 6.89 16.61
C PRO A 329 7.83 8.22 17.36
N GLU A 330 7.86 8.19 18.69
CA GLU A 330 7.92 9.38 19.53
C GLU A 330 9.34 9.75 19.95
N ARG A 331 10.21 8.75 20.15
CA ARG A 331 11.59 8.95 20.63
C ARG A 331 12.64 8.96 19.52
N GLY A 332 12.27 8.62 18.29
CA GLY A 332 13.20 8.54 17.18
C GLY A 332 14.14 7.34 17.28
N ARG A 333 15.39 7.51 16.84
CA ARG A 333 16.41 6.44 16.90
C ARG A 333 16.90 6.26 18.33
N LEU A 334 16.85 5.02 18.83
CA LEU A 334 17.37 4.65 20.15
C LEU A 334 18.82 4.17 20.05
N ASP A 335 19.39 3.87 21.22
CA ASP A 335 20.75 3.35 21.35
C ASP A 335 20.96 2.06 20.55
N ASN A 336 22.15 1.97 19.96
CA ASN A 336 22.56 0.81 19.18
C ASN A 336 22.68 -0.44 20.07
N ILE A 337 21.98 -1.51 19.70
CA ILE A 337 22.01 -2.78 20.41
C ILE A 337 22.84 -3.78 19.62
N ARG A 338 23.96 -4.24 20.19
CA ARG A 338 24.77 -5.30 19.60
C ARG A 338 24.12 -6.67 19.85
N VAL A 339 23.63 -7.30 18.78
CA VAL A 339 22.90 -8.56 18.79
C VAL A 339 23.57 -9.59 17.88
N GLY A 340 23.10 -10.83 17.90
CA GLY A 340 23.66 -11.92 17.11
C GLY A 340 24.57 -12.86 17.91
N ARG A 341 24.97 -13.95 17.27
CA ARG A 341 25.65 -15.07 17.92
C ARG A 341 26.94 -14.63 18.64
N GLY A 342 27.05 -14.97 19.93
CA GLY A 342 28.21 -14.63 20.76
C GLY A 342 28.15 -13.27 21.45
N THR A 343 27.09 -12.47 21.24
CA THR A 343 26.91 -11.23 22.02
C THR A 343 26.29 -11.51 23.39
N ARG A 344 26.45 -10.55 24.32
CA ARG A 344 26.05 -10.71 25.73
C ARG A 344 24.56 -11.01 25.89
N GLU A 345 23.70 -10.39 25.10
CA GLU A 345 22.24 -10.50 25.24
C GLU A 345 21.60 -11.56 24.34
N TRP A 346 22.41 -12.24 23.52
CA TRP A 346 21.93 -13.31 22.64
C TRP A 346 21.71 -14.63 23.37
N VAL A 347 20.75 -15.41 22.87
CA VAL A 347 20.54 -16.83 23.17
C VAL A 347 20.46 -17.58 21.85
N ASP A 348 21.35 -18.55 21.66
CA ASP A 348 21.34 -19.40 20.47
C ASP A 348 20.06 -20.24 20.42
N GLY A 349 19.55 -20.50 19.20
CA GLY A 349 18.30 -21.22 19.01
C GLY A 349 18.24 -22.59 19.69
N ARG A 350 19.40 -23.26 19.80
CA ARG A 350 19.55 -24.56 20.47
C ARG A 350 19.48 -24.48 22.01
N ASP A 351 19.72 -23.30 22.58
CA ASP A 351 19.67 -23.05 24.02
C ASP A 351 18.33 -22.42 24.45
N LEU A 352 17.46 -22.08 23.50
CA LEU A 352 16.10 -21.64 23.77
C LEU A 352 15.24 -22.84 24.20
N PRO A 353 14.44 -22.72 25.28
CA PRO A 353 13.38 -23.68 25.55
C PRO A 353 12.46 -23.77 24.35
N GLU A 354 12.10 -24.98 23.93
CA GLU A 354 11.28 -25.23 22.75
C GLU A 354 9.94 -24.46 22.76
N LEU A 355 9.41 -24.19 23.96
CA LEU A 355 8.21 -23.36 24.15
C LEU A 355 8.37 -21.94 23.59
N VAL A 356 9.56 -21.32 23.63
CA VAL A 356 9.78 -19.94 23.18
C VAL A 356 9.56 -19.79 21.67
N PRO A 357 10.31 -20.48 20.79
CA PRO A 357 10.06 -20.44 19.35
C PRO A 357 8.66 -20.95 19.01
N THR A 358 8.16 -21.97 19.73
CA THR A 358 6.81 -22.50 19.49
C THR A 358 5.72 -21.47 19.70
N LEU A 359 5.71 -20.86 20.89
CA LEU A 359 4.73 -19.81 21.19
C LEU A 359 4.90 -18.63 20.26
N ALA A 360 6.11 -18.37 19.77
CA ALA A 360 6.32 -17.30 18.82
C ALA A 360 5.57 -17.51 17.51
N TRP A 361 5.72 -18.66 16.86
CA TRP A 361 5.00 -18.92 15.60
C TRP A 361 3.52 -19.22 15.81
N ILE A 362 3.10 -19.94 16.84
CA ILE A 362 1.66 -20.27 16.97
C ILE A 362 0.77 -19.06 17.29
N THR A 363 1.32 -18.05 17.97
CA THR A 363 0.57 -16.83 18.34
C THR A 363 0.57 -15.78 17.22
N GLU A 364 1.66 -15.66 16.47
CA GLU A 364 1.84 -14.62 15.44
C GLU A 364 1.59 -15.13 14.02
N ASP A 365 2.01 -16.37 13.73
CA ASP A 365 2.08 -16.91 12.37
C ASP A 365 1.90 -18.44 12.34
N ARG A 366 0.65 -18.89 12.54
CA ARG A 366 0.31 -20.32 12.69
C ARG A 366 0.73 -21.24 11.53
N ARG A 367 1.07 -20.66 10.37
CA ARG A 367 1.55 -21.37 9.18
C ARG A 367 2.99 -21.00 8.84
N TYR A 368 3.76 -20.54 9.82
CA TYR A 368 5.12 -20.01 9.64
C TYR A 368 6.01 -20.91 8.77
N TYR A 369 5.95 -22.22 8.95
CA TYR A 369 6.75 -23.18 8.19
C TYR A 369 6.22 -23.47 6.77
N ASP A 370 5.00 -23.03 6.42
CA ASP A 370 4.33 -23.37 5.17
C ASP A 370 4.51 -22.32 4.05
N HIS A 371 5.09 -21.14 4.34
CA HIS A 371 5.20 -20.04 3.38
C HIS A 371 6.61 -19.43 3.29
N GLY A 372 6.95 -18.80 2.17
CA GLY A 372 8.24 -18.11 1.96
C GLY A 372 8.24 -16.65 2.43
N GLY A 373 7.92 -16.39 3.69
CA GLY A 373 7.96 -15.05 4.30
C GLY A 373 6.72 -14.17 4.12
N VAL A 374 5.88 -14.39 3.10
CA VAL A 374 4.62 -13.65 2.90
C VAL A 374 3.44 -14.62 2.82
N ARG A 375 2.36 -14.28 3.53
CA ARG A 375 1.10 -15.04 3.51
C ARG A 375 0.04 -14.30 2.70
N TRP A 376 -0.15 -14.72 1.47
CA TRP A 376 -1.13 -14.12 0.56
C TRP A 376 -2.58 -14.22 1.07
N ASP A 377 -2.91 -15.26 1.85
CA ASP A 377 -4.21 -15.39 2.52
C ASP A 377 -4.45 -14.27 3.56
N LEU A 378 -3.40 -13.85 4.28
CA LEU A 378 -3.49 -12.74 5.22
C LEU A 378 -3.58 -11.40 4.50
N VAL A 379 -2.84 -11.23 3.40
CA VAL A 379 -2.92 -10.02 2.57
C VAL A 379 -4.33 -9.87 2.00
N ALA A 380 -4.89 -10.94 1.42
CA ALA A 380 -6.26 -10.99 0.94
C ALA A 380 -7.27 -10.59 2.03
N ARG A 381 -7.14 -11.22 3.21
CA ARG A 381 -8.00 -10.94 4.36
C ARG A 381 -7.87 -9.50 4.87
N ALA A 382 -6.66 -8.95 4.92
CA ALA A 382 -6.41 -7.56 5.30
C ALA A 382 -7.06 -6.60 4.31
N MET A 383 -6.81 -6.78 3.01
CA MET A 383 -7.45 -6.00 1.94
C MET A 383 -8.97 -6.02 2.04
N LYS A 384 -9.57 -7.18 2.34
CA LYS A 384 -11.02 -7.30 2.51
C LYS A 384 -11.53 -6.43 3.65
N MET A 385 -10.96 -6.57 4.84
CA MET A 385 -11.37 -5.77 5.99
C MET A 385 -11.15 -4.29 5.76
N ASP A 386 -10.06 -3.93 5.09
CA ASP A 386 -9.73 -2.53 4.81
C ASP A 386 -10.69 -1.92 3.79
N LEU A 387 -11.15 -2.69 2.80
CA LEU A 387 -12.20 -2.29 1.85
C LEU A 387 -13.58 -2.21 2.51
N GLU A 388 -13.94 -3.18 3.36
CA GLU A 388 -15.23 -3.20 4.07
C GLU A 388 -15.42 -2.02 5.03
N HIS A 389 -14.33 -1.57 5.66
CA HIS A 389 -14.36 -0.49 6.64
C HIS A 389 -13.74 0.83 6.14
N GLU A 390 -13.34 0.87 4.87
CA GLU A 390 -12.73 2.02 4.19
C GLU A 390 -11.50 2.61 4.92
N ARG A 391 -10.84 1.79 5.75
CA ARG A 391 -9.68 2.17 6.57
C ARG A 391 -8.82 0.95 6.87
N PHE A 392 -7.52 1.17 7.09
CA PHE A 392 -6.60 0.11 7.49
C PHE A 392 -6.92 -0.37 8.92
N ILE A 393 -7.59 -1.53 9.06
CA ILE A 393 -7.96 -2.13 10.35
C ILE A 393 -7.07 -3.31 10.70
N TYR A 394 -6.70 -4.13 9.70
CA TYR A 394 -6.12 -5.44 9.98
C TYR A 394 -4.68 -5.59 9.47
N GLY A 395 -3.78 -5.96 10.38
CA GLY A 395 -2.39 -6.26 10.05
C GLY A 395 -2.20 -7.74 9.73
N GLY A 396 -2.14 -8.10 8.45
CA GLY A 396 -1.83 -9.45 8.00
C GLY A 396 -0.34 -9.76 7.89
N SER A 397 0.48 -9.45 8.91
CA SER A 397 1.95 -9.58 8.83
C SER A 397 2.47 -10.91 9.38
N THR A 398 3.42 -11.52 8.69
CA THR A 398 4.14 -12.73 9.12
C THR A 398 5.27 -12.42 10.10
N ILE A 399 5.85 -13.43 10.75
CA ILE A 399 7.04 -13.24 11.61
C ILE A 399 8.19 -12.61 10.82
N THR A 400 8.44 -13.09 9.60
CA THR A 400 9.52 -12.59 8.75
C THR A 400 9.31 -11.13 8.35
N GLN A 401 8.08 -10.75 7.99
CA GLN A 401 7.74 -9.35 7.72
C GLN A 401 7.88 -8.47 8.97
N GLN A 402 7.48 -8.98 10.14
CA GLN A 402 7.68 -8.27 11.40
C GLN A 402 9.17 -8.10 11.72
N LEU A 403 10.01 -9.10 11.47
CA LEU A 403 11.45 -9.01 11.67
C LEU A 403 12.08 -7.95 10.75
N VAL A 404 11.76 -7.99 9.45
CA VAL A 404 12.19 -6.98 8.47
C VAL A 404 11.80 -5.58 8.90
N LYS A 405 10.54 -5.41 9.33
CA LYS A 405 10.04 -4.12 9.82
C LYS A 405 10.86 -3.62 11.01
N ASN A 406 11.24 -4.49 11.95
CA ASN A 406 12.03 -4.09 13.11
C ASN A 406 13.49 -3.77 12.73
N LEU A 407 14.09 -4.51 11.80
CA LEU A 407 15.51 -4.36 11.47
C LEU A 407 15.80 -3.21 10.49
N TYR A 408 14.96 -3.02 9.47
CA TYR A 408 15.34 -2.25 8.28
C TYR A 408 14.40 -1.10 7.93
N LEU A 409 13.15 -1.13 8.40
CA LEU A 409 12.11 -0.20 7.95
C LEU A 409 11.58 0.67 9.09
N ASP A 410 10.96 1.80 8.74
CA ASP A 410 10.30 2.65 9.72
C ASP A 410 8.90 2.12 10.10
N ARG A 411 8.31 2.63 11.19
CA ARG A 411 6.96 2.22 11.65
C ARG A 411 5.81 2.92 10.90
N GLY A 412 6.06 3.72 9.86
CA GLY A 412 5.04 4.54 9.21
C GLY A 412 4.14 3.77 8.24
N LYS A 413 2.82 3.97 8.31
CA LYS A 413 1.85 3.16 7.56
C LYS A 413 1.68 3.66 6.11
N SER A 414 2.27 2.98 5.13
CA SER A 414 2.02 3.16 3.70
C SER A 414 2.11 1.82 2.94
N LEU A 415 1.53 1.76 1.75
CA LEU A 415 1.61 0.58 0.87
C LEU A 415 3.04 0.34 0.38
N ALA A 416 3.78 1.40 0.05
CA ALA A 416 5.20 1.38 -0.32
C ALA A 416 6.04 0.63 0.71
N ARG A 417 5.92 0.99 2.00
CA ARG A 417 6.61 0.27 3.08
C ARG A 417 6.22 -1.21 3.11
N LYS A 418 4.94 -1.53 2.89
CA LYS A 418 4.48 -2.92 2.91
C LYS A 418 5.03 -3.75 1.73
N LEU A 419 5.23 -3.10 0.59
CA LEU A 419 5.91 -3.69 -0.56
C LEU A 419 7.39 -3.98 -0.23
N GLU A 420 8.10 -3.04 0.39
CA GLU A 420 9.47 -3.26 0.87
C GLU A 420 9.55 -4.39 1.90
N GLU A 421 8.63 -4.43 2.86
CA GLU A 421 8.52 -5.52 3.84
C GLU A 421 8.38 -6.88 3.15
N ALA A 422 7.48 -6.99 2.19
CA ALA A 422 7.22 -8.23 1.46
C ALA A 422 8.45 -8.67 0.65
N PHE A 423 9.10 -7.73 -0.04
CA PHE A 423 10.27 -8.02 -0.86
C PHE A 423 11.49 -8.46 -0.03
N ILE A 424 11.82 -7.71 1.03
CA ILE A 424 12.95 -8.06 1.90
C ILE A 424 12.63 -9.36 2.66
N ALA A 425 11.39 -9.60 3.09
CA ALA A 425 11.01 -10.83 3.78
C ALA A 425 11.16 -12.06 2.87
N TRP A 426 10.78 -11.93 1.60
CA TRP A 426 10.98 -12.98 0.60
C TRP A 426 12.48 -13.28 0.41
N GLN A 427 13.33 -12.25 0.34
CA GLN A 427 14.78 -12.43 0.23
C GLN A 427 15.42 -13.00 1.51
N MET A 428 14.92 -12.59 2.69
CA MET A 428 15.38 -13.10 3.98
C MET A 428 15.20 -14.62 4.09
N GLU A 429 14.08 -15.15 3.61
CA GLU A 429 13.75 -16.59 3.65
C GLU A 429 14.56 -17.43 2.66
N ARG A 430 15.26 -16.79 1.72
CA ARG A 430 16.21 -17.46 0.81
C ARG A 430 17.62 -17.50 1.38
N VAL A 431 17.95 -16.55 2.26
CA VAL A 431 19.28 -16.38 2.84
C VAL A 431 19.41 -17.09 4.19
N LEU A 432 18.33 -17.09 4.97
CA LEU A 432 18.26 -17.63 6.33
C LEU A 432 17.24 -18.77 6.41
N SER A 433 17.52 -19.76 7.25
CA SER A 433 16.55 -20.82 7.57
C SER A 433 15.41 -20.29 8.46
N LYS A 434 14.29 -21.04 8.51
CA LYS A 434 13.16 -20.73 9.38
C LYS A 434 13.56 -20.63 10.85
N GLU A 435 14.47 -21.48 11.29
CA GLU A 435 14.99 -21.55 12.65
C GLU A 435 15.91 -20.36 12.95
N GLU A 436 16.73 -19.96 11.98
CA GLU A 436 17.57 -18.76 12.08
C GLU A 436 16.71 -17.50 12.21
N ILE A 437 15.74 -17.32 11.31
CA ILE A 437 14.80 -16.18 11.34
C ILE A 437 14.06 -16.13 12.68
N LEU A 438 13.56 -17.26 13.18
CA LEU A 438 12.83 -17.32 14.43
C LEU A 438 13.72 -17.01 15.63
N THR A 439 14.97 -17.50 15.62
CA THR A 439 15.97 -17.22 16.66
C THR A 439 16.31 -15.73 16.67
N ILE A 440 16.57 -15.12 15.51
CA ILE A 440 16.83 -13.69 15.40
C ILE A 440 15.61 -12.91 15.90
N TYR A 441 14.41 -13.28 15.46
CA TYR A 441 13.17 -12.63 15.84
C TYR A 441 12.99 -12.55 17.36
N VAL A 442 13.09 -13.67 18.09
CA VAL A 442 12.90 -13.64 19.55
C VAL A 442 14.03 -12.93 20.31
N ASN A 443 15.21 -12.76 19.69
CA ASN A 443 16.33 -12.03 20.28
C ASN A 443 16.35 -10.54 19.94
N VAL A 444 15.62 -10.09 18.92
CA VAL A 444 15.65 -8.70 18.42
C VAL A 444 14.41 -7.91 18.79
N ILE A 445 13.23 -8.54 18.82
CA ILE A 445 11.99 -7.77 19.03
C ILE A 445 11.91 -7.13 20.42
N GLU A 446 11.12 -6.06 20.47
CA GLU A 446 10.77 -5.34 21.68
C GLU A 446 9.69 -6.09 22.48
N TYR A 447 9.94 -6.34 23.76
CA TYR A 447 9.01 -6.96 24.70
C TYR A 447 8.41 -5.95 25.70
N GLY A 448 8.91 -4.73 25.73
CA GLY A 448 8.42 -3.62 26.53
C GLY A 448 9.33 -2.40 26.32
N PRO A 449 9.02 -1.23 26.91
CA PRO A 449 9.83 -0.03 26.74
C PRO A 449 11.30 -0.31 27.03
N ASP A 450 12.14 -0.16 26.01
CA ASP A 450 13.59 -0.40 26.08
C ASP A 450 14.02 -1.84 26.45
N ILE A 451 13.13 -2.83 26.32
CA ILE A 451 13.40 -4.25 26.62
C ILE A 451 13.44 -5.03 25.30
N TYR A 452 14.64 -5.32 24.81
CA TYR A 452 14.86 -5.99 23.53
C TYR A 452 15.42 -7.40 23.71
N GLY A 453 14.75 -8.37 23.09
CA GLY A 453 15.14 -9.77 23.11
C GLY A 453 14.69 -10.55 24.35
N VAL A 454 14.44 -11.85 24.14
CA VAL A 454 13.84 -12.75 25.14
C VAL A 454 14.68 -12.89 26.41
N LYS A 455 16.01 -12.77 26.30
CA LYS A 455 16.90 -12.84 27.47
C LYS A 455 16.74 -11.65 28.41
N GLN A 456 16.64 -10.45 27.84
CA GLN A 456 16.37 -9.25 28.63
C GLN A 456 14.97 -9.33 29.23
N ALA A 457 13.97 -9.75 28.45
CA ALA A 457 12.60 -9.93 28.93
C ALA A 457 12.51 -10.92 30.11
N ALA A 458 13.17 -12.09 30.03
CA ALA A 458 13.18 -13.08 31.10
C ALA A 458 13.77 -12.54 32.42
N ARG A 459 14.87 -11.78 32.32
CA ARG A 459 15.52 -11.13 33.46
C ARG A 459 14.68 -9.99 34.02
N PHE A 460 14.08 -9.20 33.13
CA PHE A 460 13.29 -8.04 33.50
C PHE A 460 12.01 -8.46 34.23
N TYR A 461 11.18 -9.29 33.60
CA TYR A 461 9.87 -9.65 34.13
C TYR A 461 9.93 -10.66 35.28
N PHE A 462 10.93 -11.56 35.28
CA PHE A 462 10.95 -12.72 36.20
C PHE A 462 12.27 -12.92 36.95
N GLY A 463 13.32 -12.15 36.64
CA GLY A 463 14.64 -12.36 37.25
C GLY A 463 15.30 -13.68 36.86
N LYS A 464 14.84 -14.33 35.79
CA LYS A 464 15.23 -15.70 35.41
C LYS A 464 16.12 -15.75 34.18
N LYS A 465 16.88 -16.84 34.04
CA LYS A 465 17.43 -17.22 32.72
C LYS A 465 16.31 -17.74 31.85
N VAL A 466 16.45 -17.60 30.53
CA VAL A 466 15.42 -18.04 29.56
C VAL A 466 15.05 -19.52 29.76
N LYS A 467 16.04 -20.37 30.06
CA LYS A 467 15.85 -21.80 30.35
C LYS A 467 15.11 -22.15 31.64
N GLU A 468 14.92 -21.18 32.53
CA GLU A 468 14.24 -21.34 33.81
C GLU A 468 12.77 -20.85 33.74
N LEU A 469 12.33 -20.35 32.58
CA LEU A 469 10.97 -19.88 32.38
C LEU A 469 9.98 -21.05 32.35
N THR A 470 8.88 -20.87 33.08
CA THR A 470 7.72 -21.77 33.06
C THR A 470 6.85 -21.53 31.82
N PRO A 471 5.98 -22.47 31.42
CA PRO A 471 5.06 -22.27 30.30
C PRO A 471 4.21 -21.00 30.41
N LEU A 472 3.72 -20.68 31.62
CA LEU A 472 2.95 -19.47 31.89
C LEU A 472 3.78 -18.19 31.69
N GLU A 473 5.04 -18.18 32.10
CA GLU A 473 5.95 -17.05 31.92
C GLU A 473 6.36 -16.86 30.44
N VAL A 474 6.60 -17.95 29.71
CA VAL A 474 6.83 -17.88 28.26
C VAL A 474 5.58 -17.39 27.53
N ALA A 475 4.39 -17.88 27.92
CA ALA A 475 3.11 -17.42 27.38
C ALA A 475 2.88 -15.93 27.64
N PHE A 476 3.30 -15.43 28.80
CA PHE A 476 3.30 -13.99 29.08
C PHE A 476 4.21 -13.24 28.13
N ILE A 477 5.51 -13.57 28.06
CA ILE A 477 6.48 -12.83 27.24
C ILE A 477 6.10 -12.88 25.75
N MET A 478 5.73 -14.05 25.21
CA MET A 478 5.31 -14.16 23.81
C MET A 478 3.96 -13.50 23.56
N GLY A 479 3.09 -13.42 24.57
CA GLY A 479 1.81 -12.74 24.51
C GLY A 479 1.90 -11.21 24.40
N LEU A 480 3.07 -10.61 24.70
CA LEU A 480 3.32 -9.15 24.68
C LEU A 480 3.31 -8.54 23.27
N LYS A 481 3.65 -9.33 22.26
CA LYS A 481 3.97 -8.86 20.90
C LYS A 481 2.97 -7.95 20.20
N PRO A 482 1.63 -8.15 20.27
CA PRO A 482 0.72 -7.20 19.64
C PRO A 482 0.73 -5.82 20.33
N TYR A 483 1.10 -5.75 21.62
CA TYR A 483 1.13 -4.51 22.42
C TYR A 483 2.13 -4.59 23.59
N PRO A 484 3.46 -4.40 23.35
CA PRO A 484 4.49 -4.54 24.39
C PRO A 484 4.23 -3.67 25.62
N GLY A 485 3.76 -2.44 25.43
CA GLY A 485 3.43 -1.52 26.51
C GLY A 485 2.31 -1.98 27.45
N GLN A 486 1.40 -2.87 27.01
CA GLN A 486 0.31 -3.34 27.87
C GLN A 486 0.76 -4.35 28.91
N GLY A 487 1.71 -5.23 28.58
CA GLY A 487 2.24 -6.15 29.59
C GLY A 487 3.25 -5.49 30.52
N TYR A 488 3.99 -4.47 30.05
CA TYR A 488 4.76 -3.60 30.93
C TYR A 488 3.88 -2.96 32.02
N LYS A 489 2.66 -2.51 31.67
CA LYS A 489 1.69 -2.02 32.66
C LYS A 489 1.27 -3.07 33.68
N GLN A 490 1.03 -4.32 33.27
CA GLN A 490 0.69 -5.40 34.22
C GLN A 490 1.85 -5.69 35.18
N TRP A 491 3.08 -5.67 34.67
CA TRP A 491 4.28 -5.83 35.50
C TRP A 491 4.41 -4.68 36.52
N LEU A 492 4.23 -3.43 36.09
CA LEU A 492 4.25 -2.25 36.98
C LEU A 492 3.21 -2.34 38.11
N THR A 493 2.01 -2.83 37.80
CA THR A 493 0.93 -2.95 38.80
C THR A 493 0.98 -4.25 39.59
N GLY A 494 1.90 -5.16 39.28
CA GLY A 494 1.99 -6.50 39.88
C GLY A 494 0.74 -7.35 39.71
N THR A 495 -0.16 -6.98 38.80
CA THR A 495 -1.51 -7.54 38.68
C THR A 495 -1.82 -7.88 37.24
N VAL A 496 -2.57 -8.96 37.05
CA VAL A 496 -3.02 -9.44 35.74
C VAL A 496 -4.51 -9.20 35.65
N ASN A 497 -4.93 -8.31 34.74
CA ASN A 497 -6.34 -8.03 34.54
C ASN A 497 -7.06 -9.15 33.78
N VAL A 498 -8.40 -9.13 33.81
CA VAL A 498 -9.25 -10.17 33.19
C VAL A 498 -8.97 -10.37 31.70
N TRP A 499 -8.61 -9.30 30.98
CA TRP A 499 -8.28 -9.43 29.56
C TRP A 499 -6.99 -10.22 29.36
N TRP A 500 -5.95 -9.93 30.15
CA TRP A 500 -4.69 -10.66 30.11
C TRP A 500 -4.84 -12.10 30.58
N GLU A 501 -5.61 -12.35 31.63
CA GLU A 501 -5.91 -13.71 32.09
C GLU A 501 -6.54 -14.55 30.96
N LYS A 502 -7.57 -14.01 30.28
CA LYS A 502 -8.18 -14.66 29.11
C LYS A 502 -7.19 -14.87 27.97
N ARG A 503 -6.31 -13.89 27.72
CA ARG A 503 -5.27 -13.99 26.68
C ARG A 503 -4.26 -15.09 27.01
N LEU A 504 -3.77 -15.16 28.24
CA LEU A 504 -2.82 -16.19 28.67
C LEU A 504 -3.46 -17.57 28.62
N GLY A 505 -4.70 -17.71 29.08
CA GLY A 505 -5.47 -18.95 28.93
C GLY A 505 -5.61 -19.37 27.46
N HIS A 506 -5.88 -18.43 26.55
CA HIS A 506 -5.92 -18.73 25.11
C HIS A 506 -4.56 -19.18 24.56
N VAL A 507 -3.47 -18.48 24.92
CA VAL A 507 -2.10 -18.80 24.49
C VAL A 507 -1.67 -20.18 25.00
N LEU A 508 -1.93 -20.49 26.28
CA LEU A 508 -1.65 -21.80 26.87
C LEU A 508 -2.53 -22.89 26.27
N GLY A 509 -3.80 -22.61 25.99
CA GLY A 509 -4.70 -23.52 25.29
C GLY A 509 -4.21 -23.88 23.88
N MET A 510 -3.49 -22.98 23.21
CA MET A 510 -2.82 -23.29 21.94
C MET A 510 -1.66 -24.29 22.12
N LEU A 511 -0.91 -24.25 23.23
CA LEU A 511 0.14 -25.24 23.52
C LEU A 511 -0.42 -26.64 23.81
N ALA A 512 -1.61 -26.71 24.42
CA ALA A 512 -2.33 -27.95 24.63
C ALA A 512 -3.06 -28.47 23.38
N SER A 513 -3.02 -27.72 22.28
CA SER A 513 -3.63 -28.17 21.03
C SER A 513 -2.91 -29.40 20.48
N ARG A 514 -3.66 -30.24 19.75
CA ARG A 514 -3.10 -31.43 19.07
C ARG A 514 -1.97 -31.11 18.08
N THR A 515 -1.84 -29.85 17.67
CA THR A 515 -0.80 -29.39 16.76
C THR A 515 0.56 -29.30 17.43
N THR A 516 0.62 -29.08 18.74
CA THR A 516 1.88 -28.89 19.48
C THR A 516 2.09 -29.93 20.58
N GLY A 517 1.06 -30.22 21.39
CA GLY A 517 1.13 -31.22 22.46
C GLY A 517 2.18 -30.98 23.54
N PHE A 518 2.62 -29.74 23.77
CA PHE A 518 3.68 -29.43 24.76
C PHE A 518 3.24 -29.61 26.21
N ILE A 519 1.95 -29.36 26.47
CA ILE A 519 1.32 -29.51 27.77
C ILE A 519 -0.07 -30.11 27.57
N THR A 520 -0.62 -30.80 28.56
CA THR A 520 -1.99 -31.32 28.50
C THR A 520 -3.00 -30.22 28.83
N LYS A 521 -4.29 -30.47 28.54
CA LYS A 521 -5.35 -29.53 28.94
C LYS A 521 -5.44 -29.44 30.46
N GLU A 522 -5.24 -30.55 31.16
CA GLU A 522 -5.23 -30.62 32.61
C GLU A 522 -4.07 -29.80 33.21
N GLU A 523 -2.90 -29.82 32.57
CA GLU A 523 -1.76 -28.98 32.96
C GLU A 523 -2.05 -27.49 32.72
N VAL A 524 -2.75 -27.13 31.63
CA VAL A 524 -3.22 -25.75 31.42
C VAL A 524 -4.20 -25.34 32.51
N ASP A 525 -5.21 -26.17 32.79
CA ASP A 525 -6.24 -25.86 33.78
C ASP A 525 -5.63 -25.70 35.20
N ALA A 526 -4.56 -26.45 35.51
CA ALA A 526 -3.81 -26.33 36.76
C ALA A 526 -3.01 -25.01 36.89
N LEU A 527 -2.77 -24.29 35.79
CA LEU A 527 -2.09 -22.98 35.81
C LEU A 527 -3.06 -21.81 36.07
N ALA A 528 -4.38 -22.05 36.10
CA ALA A 528 -5.37 -21.03 36.45
C ALA A 528 -5.13 -20.52 37.89
N PRO A 529 -5.23 -19.20 38.16
CA PRO A 529 -5.82 -18.15 37.32
C PRO A 529 -4.86 -17.49 36.29
N PHE A 530 -3.80 -18.17 35.84
CA PHE A 530 -2.85 -17.66 34.84
C PHE A 530 -2.15 -16.37 35.26
N HIS A 531 -1.80 -16.24 36.53
CA HIS A 531 -1.10 -15.08 37.08
C HIS A 531 0.38 -15.42 37.22
N PRO A 532 1.25 -15.08 36.24
CA PRO A 532 2.69 -15.25 36.40
C PRO A 532 3.19 -14.42 37.58
N ARG A 533 4.10 -15.00 38.36
CA ARG A 533 4.74 -14.29 39.46
C ARG A 533 5.84 -13.37 38.91
N PHE A 534 5.53 -12.09 38.78
CA PHE A 534 6.52 -11.08 38.39
C PHE A 534 7.59 -10.92 39.45
N ARG A 535 8.80 -10.59 39.00
CA ARG A 535 9.83 -9.99 39.85
C ARG A 535 9.45 -8.52 40.08
N LEU A 536 9.35 -8.13 41.35
CA LEU A 536 9.08 -6.74 41.69
C LEU A 536 10.37 -5.88 41.60
N PRO A 537 10.27 -4.57 41.32
CA PRO A 537 11.43 -3.67 41.17
C PRO A 537 12.43 -3.74 42.34
N ASP A 538 11.92 -3.99 43.55
CA ASP A 538 12.69 -3.95 44.80
C ASP A 538 13.34 -5.30 45.16
N GLU A 539 13.07 -6.37 44.39
CA GLU A 539 13.64 -7.69 44.65
C GLU A 539 15.07 -7.79 44.07
N PRO A 540 16.10 -8.20 44.85
CA PRO A 540 17.48 -8.28 44.36
C PRO A 540 17.61 -9.27 43.19
N MET A 541 18.48 -8.95 42.23
CA MET A 541 18.84 -9.87 41.13
C MET A 541 19.51 -11.10 41.75
N ASP A 542 18.97 -12.31 41.52
CA ASP A 542 19.71 -13.54 41.82
C ASP A 542 20.85 -13.71 40.80
N VAL A 543 21.96 -13.03 41.08
CA VAL A 543 23.24 -13.27 40.43
C VAL A 543 23.84 -14.51 41.09
N GLY A 544 23.34 -15.67 40.68
CA GLY A 544 23.62 -16.99 41.26
C GLY A 544 24.99 -17.09 41.94
N SER A 545 24.98 -16.97 43.26
CA SER A 545 26.18 -17.07 44.08
C SER A 545 26.31 -18.50 44.60
N ARG A 546 27.24 -19.26 44.03
CA ARG A 546 27.89 -20.34 44.79
C ARG A 546 28.70 -19.66 45.89
N ARG A 547 28.12 -19.46 47.06
CA ARG A 547 28.90 -19.30 48.30
C ARG A 547 29.06 -20.67 48.95
N VAL A 548 30.30 -21.14 48.91
CA VAL A 548 30.81 -22.19 49.77
C VAL A 548 30.50 -21.81 51.22
N LYS A 549 29.88 -22.72 51.96
CA LYS A 549 29.66 -22.58 53.40
C LYS A 549 31.02 -22.61 54.13
N ALA A 550 31.32 -21.56 54.87
CA ALA A 550 32.07 -21.60 56.12
C ALA A 550 31.14 -20.91 57.12
N GLY A 551 30.64 -21.58 58.16
CA GLY A 551 31.39 -21.91 59.37
C GLY A 551 30.80 -21.04 60.48
N GLU A 552 30.35 -21.67 61.55
CA GLU A 552 29.55 -21.15 62.68
C GLU A 552 30.21 -19.96 63.42
N ASP A 553 29.39 -18.99 63.86
CA ASP A 553 29.27 -18.53 65.26
C ASP A 553 28.39 -17.26 65.34
N GLY A 554 27.41 -17.25 66.25
CA GLY A 554 26.50 -16.12 66.51
C GLY A 554 27.03 -15.15 67.59
N PRO A 555 26.15 -14.39 68.28
CA PRO A 555 25.41 -13.23 67.76
C PRO A 555 25.59 -11.97 68.64
N ALA A 556 25.29 -10.76 68.14
CA ALA A 556 25.03 -9.61 69.01
C ALA A 556 24.15 -8.51 68.35
N ASN A 557 23.09 -8.16 69.07
CA ASN A 557 22.21 -7.00 68.91
C ASN A 557 22.96 -5.66 68.85
N ALA A 558 22.42 -4.69 68.10
CA ALA A 558 22.30 -3.30 68.54
C ALA A 558 21.31 -2.52 67.64
N ARG A 559 20.08 -2.37 68.14
CA ARG A 559 19.26 -1.17 67.87
C ARG A 559 19.90 0.02 68.58
N ASP A 560 19.59 1.21 68.08
CA ASP A 560 19.92 2.54 68.62
C ASP A 560 21.35 3.06 68.38
N ARG A 561 21.47 3.97 67.40
CA ARG A 561 21.89 5.35 67.69
C ARG A 561 21.43 6.31 66.61
N ALA A 562 20.86 7.39 67.09
CA ALA A 562 20.18 8.45 66.36
C ALA A 562 21.14 9.53 65.84
N ALA A 563 20.62 10.26 64.85
CA ALA A 563 20.65 11.73 64.71
C ALA A 563 22.00 12.49 64.59
N SER A 564 21.87 13.62 63.88
CA SER A 564 22.88 14.66 63.57
C SER A 564 23.83 14.23 62.44
N GLU A 565 24.06 14.99 61.36
CA GLU A 565 24.11 16.44 61.21
C GLU A 565 23.71 16.85 59.77
N ARG A 566 22.98 17.97 59.64
CA ARG A 566 23.01 18.85 58.46
C ARG A 566 24.00 19.98 58.77
N PRO A 567 24.66 20.53 57.76
CA PRO A 567 24.62 21.99 57.54
C PRO A 567 24.21 22.27 56.08
N ALA A 568 23.21 23.12 55.85
CA ALA A 568 23.27 24.59 55.80
C ALA A 568 23.60 25.10 54.39
N ALA A 569 22.77 26.03 53.96
CA ALA A 569 22.63 26.59 52.63
C ALA A 569 23.80 27.50 52.22
N ASP A 570 23.96 27.70 50.91
CA ASP A 570 24.30 29.02 50.38
C ASP A 570 23.58 29.22 49.04
N ASP A 571 22.98 30.41 48.95
CA ASP A 571 22.29 30.98 47.80
C ASP A 571 23.29 31.34 46.69
N ARG A 572 22.83 31.26 45.43
CA ARG A 572 22.89 32.39 44.48
C ARG A 572 22.28 32.01 43.12
N ASP A 573 21.22 32.74 42.81
CA ASP A 573 20.82 33.32 41.53
C ASP A 573 21.79 33.11 40.34
N ASP A 574 21.27 32.73 39.16
CA ASP A 574 20.94 33.75 38.16
C ASP A 574 20.04 33.20 37.04
N ALA A 575 19.18 34.08 36.54
CA ALA A 575 18.20 33.85 35.50
C ALA A 575 18.77 34.03 34.08
N GLY A 576 18.16 33.36 33.11
CA GLY A 576 18.40 33.51 31.67
C GLY A 576 17.50 32.60 30.86
#